data_AF-A0A6A9QFN9-F1
#
_entry.id   AF-A0A6A9QFN9-F1
#
_cell.length_a   1.000
_cell.length_b   1.000
_cell.length_c   1.000
_cell.angle_alpha   90.00
_cell.angle_beta   90.00
_cell.angle_gamma   90.00
#
_symmetry.space_group_name_H-M   'P 1'
#
loop_
_entity.id
_entity.type
_entity.pdbx_description
1 polymer ?
#
loop_
_entity_poly.entity_id
_entity_poly.type
_entity_poly.pdbx_seq_one_letter_code
_entity_poly.pdbx_strand_id
1 'polypeptide(L)'
;MQIPYATYPVGNSLYPLALDLFVPTVFFFFLGASYRVFRYLVTYQKPFIPYPSSELRQVSSWNKIANLVNTFANSSRVGIKRKPVTTGVGLLFHIALVLIIFLLAQHMVFWAYYIPPYSALFPLAIPESSEDGLLALTTPNHASITEFVHDIWGPLTVILNGQFLTFFLIIFLGIYLGHKLLLAIEGLSLRAGDWWFFVLLYIDILLGFFATAHIPSNVYWYDNLLGAHILVAEIIIATLPFTRGFHMFEFYLGKVREWYFMVYRRGEK
;
A
#
# COMPACT_ATOMS: atom_id res chain seq x y z
N MET A 1 -14.74 -21.78 -8.30
CA MET A 1 -14.73 -22.20 -6.89
C MET A 1 -15.79 -21.37 -6.18
N GLN A 2 -17.01 -21.88 -6.05
CA GLN A 2 -18.03 -21.22 -5.24
C GLN A 2 -17.63 -21.46 -3.79
N ILE A 3 -17.24 -20.40 -3.09
CA ILE A 3 -17.20 -20.43 -1.63
C ILE A 3 -18.68 -20.63 -1.25
N PRO A 4 -19.05 -21.76 -0.62
CA PRO A 4 -20.40 -21.90 -0.13
C PRO A 4 -20.59 -20.70 0.80
N TYR A 5 -21.61 -19.89 0.56
CA TYR A 5 -22.10 -18.99 1.59
C TYR A 5 -22.50 -19.90 2.75
N ALA A 6 -21.54 -20.22 3.63
CA ALA A 6 -21.89 -20.55 4.99
C ALA A 6 -22.82 -19.41 5.38
N THR A 7 -24.05 -19.75 5.72
CA THR A 7 -25.02 -18.79 6.22
C THR A 7 -24.44 -18.24 7.51
N TYR A 8 -23.57 -17.24 7.39
CA TYR A 8 -23.05 -16.47 8.50
C TYR A 8 -24.27 -15.77 9.06
N PRO A 9 -24.68 -16.04 10.31
CA PRO A 9 -25.82 -15.36 10.89
C PRO A 9 -25.50 -13.87 10.93
N VAL A 10 -26.12 -13.12 10.02
CA VAL A 10 -26.03 -11.67 9.93
C VAL A 10 -26.48 -11.11 11.29
N GLY A 11 -25.60 -10.36 11.94
CA GLY A 11 -25.84 -9.78 13.28
C GLY A 11 -24.99 -10.36 14.42
N ASN A 12 -24.19 -11.41 14.19
CA ASN A 12 -23.31 -11.98 15.23
C ASN A 12 -21.84 -11.52 15.16
N SER A 13 -21.41 -10.93 14.04
CA SER A 13 -20.08 -10.33 13.90
C SER A 13 -20.06 -9.23 12.83
N LEU A 14 -19.01 -8.40 12.84
CA LEU A 14 -18.79 -7.36 11.82
C LEU A 14 -18.37 -7.91 10.45
N TYR A 15 -17.92 -9.16 10.37
CA TYR A 15 -17.30 -9.73 9.17
C TYR A 15 -18.21 -9.75 7.93
N PRO A 16 -19.48 -10.22 8.01
CA PRO A 16 -20.37 -10.22 6.83
C PRO A 16 -20.67 -8.80 6.32
N LEU A 17 -20.94 -7.87 7.25
CA LEU A 17 -21.18 -6.46 6.90
C LEU A 17 -19.97 -5.86 6.19
N ALA A 18 -18.76 -6.20 6.63
CA ALA A 18 -17.53 -5.73 6.01
C ALA A 18 -17.42 -6.14 4.54
N LEU A 19 -17.74 -7.39 4.21
CA LEU A 19 -17.65 -7.90 2.83
C LEU A 19 -18.70 -7.28 1.90
N ASP A 20 -19.89 -6.96 2.42
CA ASP A 20 -20.99 -6.38 1.63
C ASP A 20 -20.73 -4.91 1.21
N LEU A 21 -19.85 -4.20 1.91
CA LEU A 21 -19.58 -2.78 1.69
C LEU A 21 -18.49 -2.50 0.64
N PHE A 22 -17.84 -3.54 0.11
CA PHE A 22 -16.77 -3.38 -0.88
C PHE A 22 -17.23 -2.66 -2.16
N VAL A 23 -18.43 -2.95 -2.66
CA VAL A 23 -18.96 -2.31 -3.87
C VAL A 23 -19.19 -0.80 -3.67
N PRO A 24 -19.90 -0.34 -2.63
CA PRO A 24 -19.96 1.07 -2.27
C PRO A 24 -18.57 1.73 -2.13
N THR A 25 -17.63 1.04 -1.48
CA THR A 25 -16.26 1.53 -1.28
C THR A 25 -15.55 1.82 -2.59
N VAL A 26 -15.60 0.88 -3.54
CA VAL A 26 -15.04 1.04 -4.88
C VAL A 26 -15.69 2.21 -5.63
N PHE A 27 -17.01 2.35 -5.53
CA PHE A 27 -17.74 3.48 -6.15
C PHE A 27 -17.24 4.83 -5.65
N PHE A 28 -17.16 5.04 -4.32
CA PHE A 28 -16.70 6.29 -3.75
C PHE A 28 -15.23 6.59 -4.08
N PHE A 29 -14.38 5.56 -4.06
CA PHE A 29 -12.99 5.69 -4.47
C PHE A 29 -12.87 6.20 -5.91
N PHE A 30 -13.53 5.56 -6.88
CA PHE A 30 -13.43 5.97 -8.28
C PHE A 30 -14.08 7.33 -8.52
N LEU A 31 -15.22 7.64 -7.91
CA LEU A 31 -15.85 8.96 -8.01
C LEU A 31 -14.90 10.07 -7.54
N GLY A 32 -14.30 9.90 -6.36
CA GLY A 32 -13.34 10.85 -5.80
C GLY A 32 -12.05 10.95 -6.61
N ALA A 33 -11.51 9.82 -7.06
CA ALA A 33 -10.31 9.75 -7.87
C ALA A 33 -10.50 10.45 -9.22
N SER A 34 -11.61 10.16 -9.91
CA SER A 34 -11.98 10.81 -11.17
C SER A 34 -12.11 12.32 -11.01
N TYR A 35 -12.80 12.79 -9.97
CA TYR A 35 -12.90 14.23 -9.68
C TYR A 35 -11.53 14.88 -9.48
N ARG A 36 -10.66 14.25 -8.68
CA ARG A 36 -9.32 14.80 -8.36
C ARG A 36 -8.39 14.79 -9.58
N VAL A 37 -8.37 13.70 -10.35
CA VAL A 37 -7.61 13.61 -11.60
C VAL A 37 -8.12 14.63 -12.61
N PHE A 38 -9.44 14.75 -12.79
CA PHE A 38 -10.03 15.75 -13.66
C PHE A 38 -9.61 17.17 -13.27
N ARG A 39 -9.73 17.53 -11.98
CA ARG A 39 -9.24 18.82 -11.47
C ARG A 39 -7.76 19.03 -11.70
N TYR A 40 -6.94 18.01 -11.47
CA TYR A 40 -5.50 18.07 -11.75
C TYR A 40 -5.24 18.37 -13.24
N LEU A 41 -5.94 17.70 -14.16
CA LEU A 41 -5.76 17.92 -15.60
C LEU A 41 -6.27 19.30 -16.06
N VAL A 42 -7.38 19.79 -15.51
CA VAL A 42 -8.01 21.06 -15.92
C VAL A 42 -7.37 22.28 -15.27
N THR A 43 -7.04 22.23 -13.98
CA THR A 43 -6.55 23.39 -13.21
C THR A 43 -5.03 23.55 -13.30
N TYR A 44 -4.28 22.47 -13.55
CA TYR A 44 -2.82 22.54 -13.55
C TYR A 44 -2.26 23.14 -14.84
N GLN A 45 -2.22 24.47 -14.87
CA GLN A 45 -1.68 25.28 -15.96
C GLN A 45 -0.21 25.68 -15.75
N LYS A 46 0.58 24.96 -14.93
CA LYS A 46 1.96 25.41 -14.66
C LYS A 46 2.72 25.61 -15.98
N PRO A 47 3.30 26.80 -16.20
CA PRO A 47 4.08 27.08 -17.39
C PRO A 47 5.25 26.11 -17.41
N PHE A 48 5.35 25.39 -18.51
CA PHE A 48 6.49 24.55 -18.82
C PHE A 48 7.74 25.45 -18.80
N ILE A 49 8.79 25.02 -18.11
CA ILE A 49 10.11 25.62 -18.30
C ILE A 49 10.72 24.83 -19.46
N PRO A 50 10.70 25.35 -20.70
CA PRO A 50 11.38 24.70 -21.79
C PRO A 50 12.86 24.59 -21.43
N TYR A 51 13.36 23.36 -21.32
CA TYR A 51 14.79 23.14 -21.36
C TYR A 51 15.21 23.36 -22.81
N PRO A 52 16.02 24.40 -23.12
CA PRO A 52 16.50 24.60 -24.46
C PRO A 52 17.43 23.44 -24.80
N SER A 53 16.96 22.49 -25.61
CA SER A 53 17.84 21.60 -26.34
C SER A 53 17.54 21.74 -27.82
N SER A 54 18.55 22.11 -28.60
CA SER A 54 18.48 22.39 -30.03
C SER A 54 18.29 21.15 -30.90
N GLU A 55 18.24 19.95 -30.32
CA GLU A 55 18.10 18.70 -31.07
C GLU A 55 16.98 17.86 -30.48
N LEU A 56 15.95 17.58 -31.30
CA LEU A 56 15.03 16.46 -31.11
C LEU A 56 15.84 15.17 -31.25
N ARG A 57 16.63 14.84 -30.22
CA ARG A 57 17.47 13.65 -30.22
C ARG A 57 16.54 12.46 -30.36
N GLN A 58 16.66 11.68 -31.44
CA GLN A 58 15.98 10.39 -31.52
C GLN A 58 16.48 9.50 -30.39
N VAL A 59 15.69 9.44 -29.32
CA VAL A 59 16.03 8.65 -28.13
C VAL A 59 15.63 7.20 -28.42
N SER A 60 16.62 6.30 -28.52
CA SER A 60 16.39 4.85 -28.59
C SER A 60 15.37 4.39 -27.54
N SER A 61 14.52 3.41 -27.86
CA SER A 61 13.49 2.89 -26.96
C SER A 61 14.05 2.48 -25.58
N TRP A 62 15.26 1.92 -25.53
CA TRP A 62 15.95 1.60 -24.28
C TRP A 62 16.29 2.83 -23.45
N ASN A 63 16.74 3.91 -24.09
CA ASN A 63 17.01 5.17 -23.41
C ASN A 63 15.72 5.82 -22.90
N LYS A 64 14.58 5.63 -23.57
CA LYS A 64 13.27 6.09 -23.07
C LYS A 64 12.89 5.37 -21.78
N ILE A 65 13.06 4.05 -21.72
CA ILE A 65 12.81 3.25 -20.52
C ILE A 65 13.78 3.64 -19.39
N ALA A 66 15.07 3.76 -19.68
CA ALA A 66 16.06 4.19 -18.69
C ALA A 66 15.75 5.59 -18.14
N ASN A 67 15.30 6.53 -18.99
CA ASN A 67 14.86 7.85 -18.56
C ASN A 67 13.61 7.80 -17.68
N LEU A 68 12.67 6.88 -17.95
CA LEU A 68 11.49 6.69 -17.10
C LEU A 68 11.91 6.28 -15.69
N VAL A 69 12.70 5.20 -15.59
CA VAL A 69 13.21 4.69 -14.32
C VAL A 69 14.00 5.78 -13.57
N ASN A 70 14.87 6.51 -14.28
CA ASN A 70 15.63 7.62 -13.68
C ASN A 70 14.74 8.76 -13.18
N THR A 71 13.63 9.07 -13.86
CA THR A 71 12.67 10.11 -13.45
C THR A 71 12.04 9.77 -12.10
N PHE A 72 11.63 8.52 -11.94
CA PHE A 72 11.11 7.98 -10.67
C PHE A 72 12.19 7.98 -9.59
N ALA A 73 13.36 7.39 -9.89
CA ALA A 73 14.46 7.28 -8.93
C ALA A 73 15.03 8.64 -8.49
N ASN A 74 14.95 9.67 -9.32
CA ASN A 74 15.48 11.00 -9.01
C ASN A 74 14.86 11.60 -7.74
N SER A 75 13.56 11.36 -7.51
CA SER A 75 12.88 11.83 -6.30
C SER A 75 13.53 11.27 -5.04
N SER A 76 13.74 9.95 -5.01
CA SER A 76 14.40 9.27 -3.90
C SER A 76 15.87 9.65 -3.78
N ARG A 77 16.61 9.79 -4.90
CA ARG A 77 18.03 10.20 -4.90
C ARG A 77 18.22 11.59 -4.29
N VAL A 78 17.40 12.57 -4.68
CA VAL A 78 17.47 13.93 -4.13
C VAL A 78 17.06 13.94 -2.66
N GLY A 79 16.03 13.18 -2.29
CA GLY A 79 15.62 13.01 -0.89
C GLY A 79 16.74 12.45 -0.02
N ILE A 80 17.37 11.35 -0.44
CA ILE A 80 18.48 10.71 0.28
C ILE A 80 19.65 11.68 0.45
N LYS A 81 19.99 12.47 -0.57
CA LYS A 81 21.07 13.46 -0.48
C LYS A 81 20.78 14.61 0.49
N ARG A 82 19.53 15.10 0.53
CA ARG A 82 19.16 16.28 1.32
C ARG A 82 18.72 15.96 2.74
N LYS A 83 17.99 14.86 2.91
CA LYS A 83 17.42 14.42 4.18
C LYS A 83 17.48 12.89 4.24
N PRO A 84 18.69 12.32 4.45
CA PRO A 84 18.94 10.88 4.32
C PRO A 84 18.06 10.05 5.26
N VAL A 85 17.97 10.44 6.54
CA VAL A 85 17.21 9.70 7.55
C VAL A 85 15.72 9.70 7.25
N THR A 86 15.11 10.87 7.06
CA THR A 86 13.65 10.96 6.82
C THR A 86 13.26 10.28 5.51
N THR A 87 14.10 10.40 4.47
CA THR A 87 13.85 9.74 3.19
C THR A 87 14.03 8.24 3.30
N GLY A 88 15.08 7.76 3.97
CA GLY A 88 15.32 6.34 4.19
C GLY A 88 14.18 5.68 4.97
N VAL A 89 13.80 6.24 6.12
CA VAL A 89 12.67 5.75 6.92
C VAL A 89 11.36 5.80 6.12
N GLY A 90 11.11 6.90 5.41
CA GLY A 90 9.94 7.03 4.54
C GLY A 90 9.89 5.94 3.47
N LEU A 91 11.01 5.66 2.79
CA LEU A 91 11.08 4.59 1.78
C LEU A 91 10.85 3.21 2.39
N LEU A 92 11.47 2.92 3.53
CA LEU A 92 11.27 1.65 4.24
C LEU A 92 9.80 1.45 4.64
N PHE A 93 9.15 2.49 5.15
CA PHE A 93 7.72 2.46 5.45
C PHE A 93 6.88 2.15 4.21
N HIS A 94 7.13 2.82 3.08
CA HIS A 94 6.38 2.57 1.84
C HIS A 94 6.63 1.17 1.29
N ILE A 95 7.86 0.66 1.35
CA ILE A 95 8.19 -0.70 0.94
C ILE A 95 7.41 -1.69 1.80
N ALA A 96 7.45 -1.56 3.13
CA ALA A 96 6.70 -2.43 4.03
C ALA A 96 5.18 -2.38 3.75
N LEU A 97 4.64 -1.18 3.52
CA LEU A 97 3.22 -0.97 3.24
C LEU A 97 2.81 -1.61 1.90
N VAL A 98 3.63 -1.50 0.86
CA VAL A 98 3.35 -2.14 -0.44
C VAL A 98 3.42 -3.66 -0.32
N LEU A 99 4.45 -4.19 0.36
CA LEU A 99 4.59 -5.62 0.56
C LEU A 99 3.42 -6.21 1.36
N ILE A 100 2.98 -5.55 2.44
CA ILE A 100 1.87 -6.05 3.25
C ILE A 100 0.54 -5.99 2.49
N ILE A 101 0.26 -4.90 1.75
CA ILE A 101 -1.02 -4.73 1.04
C ILE A 101 -1.12 -5.71 -0.13
N PHE A 102 -0.04 -5.94 -0.88
CA PHE A 102 -0.11 -6.66 -2.14
C PHE A 102 0.45 -8.08 -2.08
N LEU A 103 1.44 -8.37 -1.23
CA LEU A 103 2.12 -9.66 -1.23
C LEU A 103 1.87 -10.48 0.04
N LEU A 104 1.31 -9.92 1.11
CA LEU A 104 0.93 -10.75 2.26
C LEU A 104 -0.15 -11.75 1.85
N ALA A 105 0.05 -13.04 2.15
CA ALA A 105 -0.81 -14.13 1.67
C ALA A 105 -2.32 -13.88 1.89
N GLN A 106 -2.72 -13.41 3.08
CA GLN A 106 -4.11 -13.10 3.41
C GLN A 106 -4.69 -11.98 2.53
N HIS A 107 -3.89 -10.94 2.22
CA HIS A 107 -4.30 -9.87 1.32
C HIS A 107 -4.36 -10.36 -0.12
N MET A 108 -3.45 -11.24 -0.54
CA MET A 108 -3.51 -11.83 -1.88
C MET A 108 -4.76 -12.66 -2.10
N VAL A 109 -5.23 -13.39 -1.08
CA VAL A 109 -6.51 -14.11 -1.12
C VAL A 109 -7.67 -13.15 -1.33
N PHE A 110 -7.68 -12.03 -0.59
CA PHE A 110 -8.67 -10.96 -0.79
C PHE A 110 -8.63 -10.39 -2.22
N TRP A 111 -7.44 -10.09 -2.75
CA TRP A 111 -7.31 -9.59 -4.12
C TRP A 111 -7.73 -10.61 -5.18
N ALA A 112 -7.36 -11.88 -5.01
CA ALA A 112 -7.75 -12.96 -5.92
C ALA A 112 -9.26 -13.22 -5.91
N TYR A 113 -9.95 -12.94 -4.80
CA TYR A 113 -11.40 -13.02 -4.75
C TYR A 113 -12.07 -11.99 -5.68
N TYR A 114 -11.65 -10.72 -5.61
CA TYR A 114 -12.24 -9.64 -6.43
C TYR A 114 -11.64 -9.52 -7.83
N ILE A 115 -10.39 -9.96 -8.01
CA ILE A 115 -9.62 -9.90 -9.24
C ILE A 115 -9.04 -11.30 -9.47
N PRO A 116 -9.81 -12.26 -10.03
CA PRO A 116 -9.38 -13.65 -10.15
C PRO A 116 -7.98 -13.88 -10.76
N PRO A 117 -7.54 -13.11 -11.78
CA PRO A 117 -6.19 -13.23 -12.32
C PRO A 117 -5.06 -12.93 -11.32
N TYR A 118 -5.33 -12.28 -10.19
CA TYR A 118 -4.34 -11.95 -9.16
C TYR A 118 -3.73 -13.20 -8.51
N SER A 119 -4.45 -14.33 -8.51
CA SER A 119 -3.95 -15.63 -8.05
C SER A 119 -2.67 -16.09 -8.74
N ALA A 120 -2.39 -15.59 -9.96
CA ALA A 120 -1.12 -15.85 -10.65
C ALA A 120 0.12 -15.34 -9.88
N LEU A 121 -0.07 -14.43 -8.92
CA LEU A 121 1.00 -13.88 -8.10
C LEU A 121 1.26 -14.69 -6.82
N PHE A 122 0.47 -15.71 -6.48
CA PHE A 122 0.67 -16.51 -5.26
C PHE A 122 2.08 -17.06 -5.03
N PRO A 123 2.90 -17.39 -6.06
CA PRO A 123 4.32 -17.73 -5.85
C PRO A 123 5.18 -16.61 -5.23
N LEU A 124 4.69 -15.36 -5.22
CA LEU A 124 5.31 -14.20 -4.58
C LEU A 124 4.74 -13.92 -3.18
N ALA A 125 3.82 -14.76 -2.68
CA ALA A 125 3.18 -14.55 -1.39
C ALA A 125 4.20 -14.53 -0.25
N ILE A 126 4.04 -13.56 0.63
CA ILE A 126 4.80 -13.42 1.87
C ILE A 126 4.00 -14.11 2.96
N PRO A 127 4.59 -15.03 3.73
CA PRO A 127 3.90 -15.72 4.81
C PRO A 127 3.57 -14.76 5.96
N GLU A 128 2.61 -15.17 6.77
CA GLU A 128 2.16 -14.41 7.93
C GLU A 128 3.22 -14.32 9.01
N SER A 129 3.80 -15.47 9.39
CA SER A 129 4.63 -15.61 10.57
C SER A 129 6.05 -16.06 10.22
N SER A 130 6.98 -15.77 11.13
CA SER A 130 8.35 -16.30 11.04
C SER A 130 8.43 -17.79 11.38
N GLU A 131 7.46 -18.32 12.15
CA GLU A 131 7.38 -19.73 12.52
C GLU A 131 7.16 -20.60 11.29
N ASP A 132 6.31 -20.18 10.36
CA ASP A 132 6.10 -20.87 9.08
C ASP A 132 7.42 -21.02 8.30
N GLY A 133 8.23 -19.96 8.24
CA GLY A 133 9.55 -19.98 7.59
C GLY A 133 10.60 -20.79 8.35
N LEU A 134 10.58 -20.78 9.68
CA LEU A 134 11.52 -21.53 10.51
C LEU A 134 11.20 -23.03 10.51
N LEU A 135 9.93 -23.41 10.56
CA LEU A 135 9.46 -24.80 10.47
C LEU A 135 9.84 -25.42 9.13
N ALA A 136 9.76 -24.64 8.04
CA ALA A 136 10.23 -25.07 6.74
C ALA A 136 11.74 -25.34 6.67
N LEU A 137 12.55 -24.54 7.37
CA LEU A 137 14.00 -24.69 7.38
C LEU A 137 14.48 -25.84 8.27
N THR A 138 13.78 -26.07 9.38
CA THR A 138 14.20 -27.00 10.45
C THR A 138 13.52 -28.36 10.38
N THR A 139 12.32 -28.45 9.82
CA THR A 139 11.52 -29.69 9.76
C THR A 139 10.75 -29.82 8.43
N PRO A 140 11.44 -30.11 7.31
CA PRO A 140 10.81 -30.16 5.97
C PRO A 140 9.66 -31.17 5.83
N ASN A 141 9.66 -32.23 6.66
CA ASN A 141 8.66 -33.30 6.63
C ASN A 141 7.43 -33.04 7.53
N HIS A 142 7.45 -31.97 8.33
CA HIS A 142 6.34 -31.56 9.22
C HIS A 142 5.73 -30.20 8.84
N ALA A 143 6.38 -29.45 7.93
CA ALA A 143 5.76 -28.30 7.31
C ALA A 143 4.48 -28.77 6.57
N SER A 144 3.38 -28.05 6.76
CA SER A 144 2.14 -28.37 6.06
C SER A 144 2.42 -28.43 4.55
N ILE A 145 1.89 -29.46 3.88
CA ILE A 145 2.08 -29.74 2.44
C ILE A 145 1.54 -28.59 1.54
N THR A 146 1.05 -27.50 2.13
CA THR A 146 0.73 -26.24 1.47
C THR A 146 2.02 -25.52 1.05
N GLU A 147 2.51 -25.84 -0.15
CA GLU A 147 3.18 -24.94 -1.11
C GLU A 147 4.49 -24.22 -0.71
N PHE A 148 5.06 -24.45 0.46
CA PHE A 148 6.28 -23.71 0.87
C PHE A 148 7.54 -24.07 0.03
N VAL A 149 7.50 -25.13 -0.76
CA VAL A 149 8.59 -25.52 -1.68
C VAL A 149 8.60 -24.69 -2.97
N HIS A 150 7.64 -23.78 -3.18
CA HIS A 150 7.50 -22.97 -4.40
C HIS A 150 7.39 -21.45 -4.18
N ASP A 151 7.79 -20.96 -3.01
CA ASP A 151 7.93 -19.53 -2.74
C ASP A 151 9.28 -19.02 -3.29
N ILE A 152 9.30 -17.83 -3.91
CA ILE A 152 10.52 -17.23 -4.50
C ILE A 152 11.51 -16.68 -3.46
N TRP A 153 11.05 -16.49 -2.23
CA TRP A 153 11.75 -15.85 -1.12
C TRP A 153 12.63 -16.84 -0.33
N GLY A 154 12.27 -18.13 -0.29
CA GLY A 154 13.01 -19.19 0.39
C GLY A 154 13.31 -18.84 1.85
N PRO A 155 14.58 -18.92 2.32
CA PRO A 155 14.95 -18.58 3.70
C PRO A 155 14.70 -17.11 4.09
N LEU A 156 14.47 -16.21 3.13
CA LEU A 156 14.20 -14.80 3.42
C LEU A 156 12.89 -14.63 4.21
N THR A 157 11.93 -15.54 4.06
CA THR A 157 10.64 -15.57 4.78
C THR A 157 10.77 -15.48 6.30
N VAL A 158 11.87 -15.95 6.88
CA VAL A 158 12.15 -15.84 8.33
C VAL A 158 12.20 -14.37 8.77
N ILE A 159 12.67 -13.46 7.91
CA ILE A 159 12.73 -12.02 8.17
C ILE A 159 11.70 -11.22 7.37
N LEU A 160 11.29 -11.71 6.21
CA LEU A 160 10.27 -11.15 5.35
C LEU A 160 8.96 -11.91 5.57
N ASN A 161 8.22 -11.51 6.60
CA ASN A 161 6.91 -12.04 6.94
C ASN A 161 5.98 -10.92 7.42
N GLY A 162 4.68 -11.23 7.45
CA GLY A 162 3.61 -10.33 7.87
C GLY A 162 3.85 -9.73 9.26
N GLN A 163 4.28 -10.53 10.25
CA GLN A 163 4.56 -10.06 11.61
C GLN A 163 5.63 -8.97 11.64
N PHE A 164 6.78 -9.20 10.98
CA PHE A 164 7.88 -8.25 10.97
C PHE A 164 7.52 -6.96 10.21
N LEU A 165 6.86 -7.09 9.06
CA LEU A 165 6.34 -5.95 8.29
C LEU A 165 5.36 -5.13 9.12
N THR A 166 4.45 -5.80 9.85
CA THR A 166 3.47 -5.17 10.74
C THR A 166 4.15 -4.39 11.85
N PHE A 167 5.15 -4.96 12.53
CA PHE A 167 5.89 -4.24 13.57
C PHE A 167 6.61 -3.00 13.04
N PHE A 168 7.23 -3.08 11.86
CA PHE A 168 7.82 -1.89 11.24
C PHE A 168 6.78 -0.82 10.94
N LEU A 169 5.61 -1.21 10.42
CA LEU A 169 4.55 -0.26 10.13
C LEU A 169 4.01 0.39 11.40
N ILE A 170 3.80 -0.37 12.48
CA ILE A 170 3.40 0.16 13.79
C ILE A 170 4.45 1.16 14.30
N ILE A 171 5.73 0.80 14.30
CA ILE A 171 6.80 1.66 14.81
C ILE A 171 6.92 2.94 13.99
N PHE A 172 7.04 2.84 12.66
CA PHE A 172 7.25 4.01 11.82
C PHE A 172 6.03 4.93 11.78
N LEU A 173 4.83 4.37 11.70
CA LEU A 173 3.61 5.16 11.72
C LEU A 173 3.35 5.75 13.11
N GLY A 174 3.64 5.02 14.17
CA GLY A 174 3.55 5.49 15.55
C GLY A 174 4.48 6.68 15.82
N ILE A 175 5.74 6.60 15.38
CA ILE A 175 6.70 7.73 15.46
C ILE A 175 6.19 8.93 14.66
N TYR A 176 5.67 8.70 13.44
CA TYR A 176 5.12 9.77 12.60
C TYR A 176 3.92 10.47 13.26
N LEU A 177 2.99 9.69 13.82
CA LEU A 177 1.82 10.20 14.54
C LEU A 177 2.22 10.91 15.84
N GLY A 178 3.21 10.39 16.57
CA GLY A 178 3.76 11.03 17.77
C GLY A 178 4.36 12.41 17.45
N HIS A 179 5.15 12.51 16.38
CA HIS A 179 5.67 13.80 15.92
C HIS A 179 4.55 14.77 15.52
N LYS A 180 3.53 14.28 14.80
CA LYS A 180 2.33 15.06 14.45
C LYS A 180 1.58 15.56 15.70
N LEU A 181 1.45 14.72 16.73
CA LEU A 181 0.78 15.07 17.98
C LEU A 181 1.52 16.19 18.71
N LEU A 182 2.86 16.11 18.77
CA LEU A 182 3.69 17.17 19.36
C LEU A 182 3.49 18.50 18.65
N LEU A 183 3.52 18.52 17.31
CA LEU A 183 3.26 19.73 16.53
C LEU A 183 1.84 20.29 16.78
N ALA A 184 0.86 19.42 17.03
CA ALA A 184 -0.50 19.84 17.36
C ALA A 184 -0.55 20.54 18.72
N ILE A 185 0.14 19.96 19.72
CA ILE A 185 0.25 20.51 21.08
C ILE A 185 0.98 21.86 21.06
N GLU A 186 1.97 22.03 20.18
CA GLU A 186 2.67 23.29 19.93
C GLU A 186 1.80 24.35 19.21
N GLY A 187 0.54 24.03 18.89
CA GLY A 187 -0.40 24.97 18.28
C GLY A 187 -0.20 25.19 16.77
N LEU A 188 0.58 24.33 16.11
CA LEU A 188 0.79 24.43 14.67
C LEU A 188 -0.45 23.94 13.89
N SER A 189 -0.80 24.64 12.82
CA SER A 189 -1.97 24.27 12.01
C SER A 189 -1.72 22.93 11.30
N LEU A 190 -2.47 21.90 11.71
CA LEU A 190 -2.47 20.59 11.05
C LEU A 190 -3.74 20.43 10.22
N ARG A 191 -3.59 19.95 8.98
CA ARG A 191 -4.74 19.67 8.12
C ARG A 191 -5.47 18.43 8.62
N ALA A 192 -6.79 18.52 8.86
CA ALA A 192 -7.61 17.43 9.38
C ALA A 192 -7.54 16.15 8.53
N GLY A 193 -7.49 16.28 7.20
CA GLY A 193 -7.35 15.14 6.28
C GLY A 193 -6.03 14.38 6.39
N ASP A 194 -4.99 14.97 7.02
CA ASP A 194 -3.76 14.26 7.32
C ASP A 194 -3.96 13.30 8.50
N TRP A 195 -4.62 13.79 9.56
CA TRP A 195 -4.93 13.00 10.75
C TRP A 195 -5.84 11.84 10.41
N TRP A 196 -6.90 12.10 9.63
CA TRP A 196 -7.86 11.09 9.23
C TRP A 196 -7.20 9.86 8.61
N PHE A 197 -6.36 10.04 7.59
CA PHE A 197 -5.74 8.91 6.89
C PHE A 197 -4.76 8.14 7.77
N PHE A 198 -3.84 8.84 8.45
CA PHE A 198 -2.78 8.15 9.20
C PHE A 198 -3.28 7.51 10.49
N VAL A 199 -4.28 8.09 11.16
CA VAL A 199 -4.90 7.48 12.35
C VAL A 199 -5.69 6.23 11.95
N LEU A 200 -6.51 6.31 10.90
CA LEU A 200 -7.23 5.13 10.42
C LEU A 200 -6.27 4.03 9.99
N LEU A 201 -5.21 4.37 9.24
CA LEU A 201 -4.19 3.39 8.85
C LEU A 201 -3.54 2.74 10.07
N TYR A 202 -3.26 3.51 11.14
CA TYR A 202 -2.67 2.95 12.36
C TYR A 202 -3.65 2.02 13.08
N ILE A 203 -4.92 2.41 13.19
CA ILE A 203 -5.98 1.56 13.76
C ILE A 203 -6.13 0.28 12.94
N ASP A 204 -6.14 0.40 11.61
CA ASP A 204 -6.27 -0.71 10.68
C ASP A 204 -5.17 -1.76 10.87
N ILE A 205 -3.91 -1.31 10.93
CA ILE A 205 -2.75 -2.17 11.18
C ILE A 205 -2.87 -2.88 12.53
N LEU A 206 -3.33 -2.19 13.58
CA LEU A 206 -3.53 -2.80 14.90
C LEU A 206 -4.66 -3.84 14.88
N LEU A 207 -5.77 -3.58 14.20
CA LEU A 207 -6.87 -4.54 14.07
C LEU A 207 -6.44 -5.79 13.33
N GLY A 208 -5.74 -5.64 12.20
CA GLY A 208 -5.13 -6.74 11.48
C GLY A 208 -4.15 -7.53 12.35
N PHE A 209 -3.26 -6.84 13.08
CA PHE A 209 -2.33 -7.47 14.02
C PHE A 209 -3.05 -8.30 15.09
N PHE A 210 -4.07 -7.75 15.75
CA PHE A 210 -4.79 -8.45 16.81
C PHE A 210 -5.61 -9.63 16.27
N ALA A 211 -6.21 -9.51 15.09
CA ALA A 211 -6.90 -10.61 14.43
C ALA A 211 -5.92 -11.77 14.13
N THR A 212 -4.80 -11.46 13.50
CA THR A 212 -3.75 -12.41 13.13
C THR A 212 -3.11 -13.06 14.36
N ALA A 213 -2.82 -12.27 15.40
CA ALA A 213 -2.28 -12.79 16.66
C ALA A 213 -3.30 -13.59 17.48
N HIS A 214 -4.56 -13.66 17.06
CA HIS A 214 -5.67 -14.28 17.80
C HIS A 214 -5.76 -13.73 19.23
N ILE A 215 -5.72 -12.40 19.36
CA ILE A 215 -5.82 -11.70 20.66
C ILE A 215 -7.10 -10.86 20.67
N PRO A 216 -8.11 -11.18 21.51
CA PRO A 216 -8.21 -12.36 22.39
C PRO A 216 -8.40 -13.68 21.63
N SER A 217 -7.97 -14.80 22.22
CA SER A 217 -8.02 -16.14 21.60
C SER A 217 -9.43 -16.71 21.63
N ASN A 218 -10.29 -16.19 20.76
CA ASN A 218 -11.69 -16.57 20.61
C ASN A 218 -12.16 -16.25 19.20
N VAL A 219 -12.86 -17.19 18.56
CA VAL A 219 -13.42 -17.05 17.20
C VAL A 219 -14.33 -15.82 17.07
N TYR A 220 -15.15 -15.53 18.09
CA TYR A 220 -15.99 -14.33 18.09
C TYR A 220 -15.16 -13.05 17.98
N TRP A 221 -14.05 -12.96 18.71
CA TRP A 221 -13.18 -11.79 18.67
C TRP A 221 -12.38 -11.73 17.38
N TYR A 222 -11.93 -12.87 16.87
CA TYR A 222 -11.29 -12.96 15.55
C TYR A 222 -12.18 -12.40 14.45
N ASP A 223 -13.43 -12.88 14.33
CA ASP A 223 -14.37 -12.43 13.30
C ASP A 223 -14.65 -10.92 13.39
N ASN A 224 -14.79 -10.40 14.61
CA ASN A 224 -15.05 -8.97 14.82
C ASN A 224 -13.81 -8.10 14.57
N LEU A 225 -12.62 -8.54 14.95
CA LEU A 225 -11.37 -7.82 14.67
C LEU A 225 -11.04 -7.82 13.18
N LEU A 226 -11.21 -8.95 12.51
CA LEU A 226 -11.04 -9.07 11.06
C LEU A 226 -12.10 -8.25 10.31
N GLY A 227 -13.36 -8.33 10.73
CA GLY A 227 -14.43 -7.51 10.17
C GLY A 227 -14.17 -6.01 10.36
N ALA A 228 -13.71 -5.60 11.54
CA ALA A 228 -13.33 -4.22 11.80
C ALA A 228 -12.12 -3.78 10.96
N HIS A 229 -11.10 -4.62 10.80
CA HIS A 229 -9.97 -4.37 9.90
C HIS A 229 -10.46 -4.10 8.48
N ILE A 230 -11.27 -4.99 7.91
CA ILE A 230 -11.81 -4.82 6.56
C ILE A 230 -12.66 -3.54 6.46
N LEU A 231 -13.55 -3.27 7.42
CA LEU A 231 -14.36 -2.04 7.44
C LEU A 231 -13.50 -0.77 7.48
N VAL A 232 -12.46 -0.74 8.32
CA VAL A 232 -11.56 0.41 8.41
C VAL A 232 -10.78 0.56 7.11
N ALA A 233 -10.25 -0.52 6.54
CA ALA A 233 -9.58 -0.51 5.24
C ALA A 233 -10.51 0.02 4.13
N GLU A 234 -11.78 -0.37 4.14
CA GLU A 234 -12.78 0.13 3.21
C GLU A 234 -13.05 1.63 3.36
N ILE A 235 -13.18 2.13 4.60
CA ILE A 235 -13.31 3.57 4.86
C ILE A 235 -12.06 4.32 4.38
N ILE A 236 -10.86 3.77 4.60
CA ILE A 236 -9.60 4.34 4.11
C ILE A 236 -9.63 4.42 2.59
N ILE A 237 -10.01 3.35 1.88
CA ILE A 237 -10.08 3.29 0.42
C ILE A 237 -11.11 4.29 -0.12
N ALA A 238 -12.34 4.27 0.41
CA ALA A 238 -13.42 5.17 -0.02
C ALA A 238 -13.04 6.65 0.15
N THR A 239 -12.35 6.97 1.25
CA THR A 239 -11.92 8.35 1.54
C THR A 239 -10.55 8.72 0.96
N LEU A 240 -9.81 7.74 0.42
CA LEU A 240 -8.43 7.90 -0.08
C LEU A 240 -8.27 9.09 -1.03
N PRO A 241 -9.17 9.33 -2.01
CA PRO A 241 -9.04 10.45 -2.94
C PRO A 241 -9.16 11.82 -2.30
N PHE A 242 -9.73 11.92 -1.10
CA PHE A 242 -9.95 13.18 -0.38
C PHE A 242 -8.89 13.45 0.68
N THR A 243 -7.95 12.52 0.88
CA THR A 243 -6.90 12.62 1.90
C THR A 243 -5.52 12.84 1.28
N ARG A 244 -4.48 12.90 2.13
CA ARG A 244 -3.09 12.85 1.68
C ARG A 244 -2.69 11.48 1.14
N GLY A 245 -3.41 10.40 1.47
CA GLY A 245 -3.07 9.07 0.96
C GLY A 245 -3.03 9.01 -0.57
N PHE A 246 -3.85 9.81 -1.26
CA PHE A 246 -3.85 9.91 -2.72
C PHE A 246 -2.53 10.39 -3.36
N HIS A 247 -1.59 10.92 -2.57
CA HIS A 247 -0.29 11.37 -3.07
C HIS A 247 0.47 10.26 -3.83
N MET A 248 0.23 8.99 -3.50
CA MET A 248 0.80 7.86 -4.24
C MET A 248 0.41 7.94 -5.72
N PHE A 249 -0.88 8.12 -6.04
CA PHE A 249 -1.36 8.23 -7.42
C PHE A 249 -0.87 9.52 -8.10
N GLU A 250 -0.92 10.65 -7.39
CA GLU A 250 -0.44 11.93 -7.92
C GLU A 250 1.05 11.91 -8.24
N PHE A 251 1.84 11.21 -7.42
CA PHE A 251 3.27 11.00 -7.66
C PHE A 251 3.49 10.22 -8.95
N TYR A 252 2.82 9.08 -9.14
CA TYR A 252 2.97 8.28 -10.38
C TYR A 252 2.53 9.07 -11.62
N LEU A 253 1.37 9.71 -11.56
CA LEU A 253 0.86 10.54 -12.66
C LEU A 253 1.82 11.70 -12.98
N GLY A 254 2.30 12.40 -11.95
CA GLY A 254 3.26 13.49 -12.10
C GLY A 254 4.58 13.03 -12.72
N LYS A 255 5.07 11.84 -12.36
CA LYS A 255 6.33 11.29 -12.86
C LYS A 255 6.25 10.76 -14.28
N VAL A 256 5.18 10.06 -14.63
CA VAL A 256 4.91 9.67 -16.03
C VAL A 256 4.82 10.92 -16.91
N ARG A 257 4.14 11.95 -16.43
CA ARG A 257 4.05 13.24 -17.11
C ARG A 257 5.42 13.89 -17.26
N GLU A 258 6.19 14.04 -16.18
CA GLU A 258 7.56 14.58 -16.20
C GLU A 258 8.42 13.86 -17.23
N TRP A 259 8.39 12.53 -17.24
CA TRP A 259 9.07 11.71 -18.24
C TRP A 259 8.59 11.98 -19.67
N TYR A 260 7.27 12.00 -19.90
CA TYR A 260 6.69 12.28 -21.21
C TYR A 260 7.19 13.62 -21.76
N PHE A 261 7.18 14.67 -20.94
CA PHE A 261 7.68 15.98 -21.35
C PHE A 261 9.19 15.99 -21.61
N MET A 262 9.99 15.32 -20.76
CA MET A 262 11.45 15.25 -20.94
C MET A 262 11.89 14.46 -22.17
N VAL A 263 11.09 13.48 -22.61
CA VAL A 263 11.40 12.58 -23.73
C VAL A 263 10.76 13.03 -25.04
N TYR A 264 9.50 13.49 -25.03
CA TYR A 264 8.72 13.76 -26.25
C TYR A 264 8.50 15.23 -26.55
N ARG A 265 8.35 16.11 -25.54
CA ARG A 265 8.17 17.57 -25.74
C ARG A 265 9.45 18.38 -25.45
N ARG A 266 10.61 17.74 -25.49
CA ARG A 266 11.89 18.43 -25.28
C ARG A 266 12.15 19.37 -26.46
N GLY A 267 12.03 20.69 -26.23
CA GLY A 267 12.31 21.72 -27.23
C GLY A 267 11.09 22.27 -27.99
N GLU A 268 9.86 21.94 -27.59
CA GLU A 268 8.69 22.67 -28.08
C GLU A 268 8.70 24.10 -27.51
N LYS A 269 8.77 25.09 -28.40
CA LYS A 269 8.64 26.52 -28.10
C LYS A 269 7.17 26.89 -27.92
#